data_AF-A0A9D4YDM1-F1
#
_entry.id   AF-A0A9D4YDM1-F1
#
_cell.length_a   1.000
_cell.length_b   1.000
_cell.length_c   1.000
_cell.angle_alpha   90.00
_cell.angle_beta   90.00
_cell.angle_gamma   90.00
#
_symmetry.space_group_name_H-M   'P 1'
#
loop_
_entity.id
_entity.type
_entity.pdbx_description
1 polymer ?
#
loop_
_entity_poly.entity_id
_entity_poly.type
_entity_poly.pdbx_seq_one_letter_code
_entity_poly.pdbx_strand_id
1 'polypeptide(L)'
;MSSVAHSTNPDDKFNLQRNLADFHPNIWGEYFLQYASESIEVDQNIRAQIETLKVEVRKMLLSKTENEMLRVNLIDSICRLGLSYHFTHEIDDVLQHIHESCVENEEIILEDNLCSIAVLFRVLRQQGFRVSSNVFTKFKDEQGNFSKKLVTDVEGMLSLYEASHMMIHGEDILEDAQVFAATNLEAIATQLNPSLASQVKYTLKQAIHKNLPRLEARRYISIYEQIPFHSEVLLTLAKVDFNMLQTLHQKEFGNICKWWIGLDVPKNFSFARDRIVEGCFWILAVYYEPQFSQARKMMTKLSAMLSIIDDTYDAYGTIDELELFSKAIERFINTNIYFHRSSHFISLNKKNIFLESL
;
A
#
# COMPACT_ATOMS: atom_id res chain seq x y z
N MET A 1 15.80 -66.95 -45.10
CA MET A 1 14.95 -66.82 -43.90
C MET A 1 15.85 -66.82 -42.67
N SER A 2 16.02 -65.67 -42.05
CA SER A 2 16.51 -65.53 -40.66
C SER A 2 16.08 -64.15 -40.19
N SER A 3 15.19 -64.13 -39.21
CA SER A 3 14.65 -62.93 -38.58
C SER A 3 15.67 -62.35 -37.61
N VAL A 4 15.86 -61.04 -37.61
CA VAL A 4 16.46 -60.34 -36.47
C VAL A 4 15.45 -59.32 -36.00
N ALA A 5 14.90 -59.58 -34.82
CA ALA A 5 14.00 -58.71 -34.10
C ALA A 5 14.75 -57.41 -33.72
N HIS A 6 14.17 -56.26 -34.05
CA HIS A 6 14.50 -55.02 -33.37
C HIS A 6 13.66 -54.94 -32.11
N SER A 7 14.34 -55.02 -30.96
CA SER A 7 13.74 -54.71 -29.66
C SER A 7 13.47 -53.21 -29.61
N THR A 8 12.20 -52.84 -29.57
CA THR A 8 11.78 -51.50 -29.21
C THR A 8 12.04 -51.28 -27.72
N ASN A 9 12.87 -50.29 -27.41
CA ASN A 9 13.14 -49.84 -26.05
C ASN A 9 11.89 -49.15 -25.50
N PRO A 10 11.43 -49.39 -24.25
CA PRO A 10 10.17 -48.82 -23.75
C PRO A 10 10.24 -47.33 -23.35
N ASP A 11 11.41 -46.69 -23.48
CA ASP A 11 11.68 -45.35 -22.95
C ASP A 11 11.44 -44.20 -23.95
N ASP A 12 10.96 -44.46 -25.16
CA ASP A 12 10.50 -43.41 -26.10
C ASP A 12 9.09 -42.88 -25.77
N LYS A 13 8.80 -42.68 -24.48
CA LYS A 13 7.60 -41.93 -24.04
C LYS A 13 7.92 -40.44 -24.13
N PHE A 14 7.61 -39.86 -25.29
CA PHE A 14 7.44 -38.42 -25.54
C PHE A 14 8.53 -37.53 -24.94
N ASN A 15 9.52 -37.13 -25.75
CA ASN A 15 10.26 -35.88 -25.54
C ASN A 15 9.28 -34.69 -25.61
N LEU A 16 8.50 -34.50 -24.55
CA LEU A 16 7.64 -33.35 -24.35
C LEU A 16 8.56 -32.16 -24.06
N GLN A 17 8.89 -31.42 -25.10
CA GLN A 17 9.63 -30.18 -24.99
C GLN A 17 8.75 -29.18 -24.24
N ARG A 18 9.02 -29.00 -22.94
CA ARG A 18 8.33 -28.00 -22.11
C ARG A 18 8.85 -26.62 -22.46
N ASN A 19 7.94 -25.66 -22.59
CA ASN A 19 8.32 -24.26 -22.65
C ASN A 19 8.73 -23.85 -21.24
N LEU A 20 10.00 -23.53 -21.00
CA LEU A 20 10.52 -23.14 -19.69
C LEU A 20 10.94 -21.68 -19.73
N ALA A 21 10.43 -20.88 -18.80
CA ALA A 21 10.89 -19.51 -18.62
C ALA A 21 12.26 -19.50 -17.92
N ASP A 22 13.12 -18.53 -18.29
CA ASP A 22 14.43 -18.32 -17.67
C ASP A 22 14.31 -17.31 -16.51
N PHE A 23 13.74 -17.77 -15.39
CA PHE A 23 13.61 -16.94 -14.21
C PHE A 23 14.93 -16.84 -13.45
N HIS A 24 15.38 -15.61 -13.16
CA HIS A 24 16.53 -15.39 -12.29
C HIS A 24 16.31 -15.98 -10.89
N PRO A 25 17.36 -16.48 -10.23
CA PRO A 25 17.26 -17.01 -8.88
C PRO A 25 16.89 -15.93 -7.85
N ASN A 26 16.42 -16.38 -6.69
CA ASN A 26 16.16 -15.51 -5.54
C ASN A 26 17.45 -14.81 -5.07
N ILE A 27 17.43 -13.48 -5.03
CA ILE A 27 18.59 -12.65 -4.66
C ILE A 27 18.80 -12.52 -3.14
N TRP A 28 17.81 -12.91 -2.34
CA TRP A 28 17.82 -12.75 -0.89
C TRP A 28 18.42 -13.96 -0.17
N GLY A 29 18.48 -15.11 -0.84
CA GLY A 29 18.93 -16.38 -0.25
C GLY A 29 18.27 -16.62 1.10
N GLU A 30 19.08 -16.86 2.13
CA GLU A 30 18.63 -17.14 3.49
C GLU A 30 18.56 -15.91 4.41
N TYR A 31 18.76 -14.69 3.88
CA TYR A 31 18.93 -13.47 4.68
C TYR A 31 17.80 -13.25 5.71
N PHE A 32 16.55 -13.55 5.35
CA PHE A 32 15.41 -13.33 6.25
C PHE A 32 15.21 -14.44 7.29
N LEU A 33 15.86 -15.60 7.14
CA LEU A 33 15.71 -16.72 8.09
C LEU A 33 16.20 -16.37 9.49
N GLN A 34 17.19 -15.47 9.61
CA GLN A 34 17.69 -15.00 10.90
C GLN A 34 16.61 -14.32 11.76
N TYR A 35 15.52 -13.84 11.14
CA TYR A 35 14.40 -13.20 11.84
C TYR A 35 13.26 -14.16 12.16
N ALA A 36 13.31 -15.41 11.70
CA ALA A 36 12.28 -16.40 12.00
C ALA A 36 12.21 -16.63 13.52
N SER A 37 11.02 -16.47 14.09
CA SER A 37 10.80 -16.48 15.53
C SER A 37 9.41 -17.00 15.85
N GLU A 38 9.31 -17.84 16.88
CA GLU A 38 8.03 -18.29 17.42
C GLU A 38 7.29 -17.15 18.13
N SER A 39 8.03 -16.23 18.78
CA SER A 39 7.47 -15.03 19.40
C SER A 39 7.48 -13.85 18.44
N ILE A 40 6.28 -13.30 18.22
CA ILE A 40 6.04 -12.07 17.44
C ILE A 40 5.69 -10.91 18.38
N GLU A 41 5.92 -11.08 19.69
CA GLU A 41 5.64 -10.03 20.65
C GLU A 41 6.57 -8.83 20.45
N VAL A 42 5.98 -7.65 20.66
CA VAL A 42 6.66 -6.37 20.69
C VAL A 42 7.15 -6.14 22.12
N ASP A 43 8.33 -5.53 22.24
CA ASP A 43 8.89 -5.12 23.53
C ASP A 43 7.90 -4.23 24.31
N GLN A 44 7.65 -4.59 25.56
CA GLN A 44 6.67 -3.91 26.41
C GLN A 44 7.04 -2.45 26.69
N ASN A 45 8.34 -2.14 26.80
CA ASN A 45 8.81 -0.77 27.00
C ASN A 45 8.60 0.07 25.74
N ILE A 46 8.85 -0.48 24.56
CA ILE A 46 8.56 0.18 23.27
C ILE A 46 7.05 0.48 23.17
N ARG A 47 6.20 -0.49 23.50
CA ARG A 47 4.75 -0.29 23.49
C ARG A 47 4.31 0.80 24.46
N ALA A 48 4.83 0.80 25.69
CA ALA A 48 4.52 1.84 26.68
C ALA A 48 4.97 3.24 26.23
N GLN A 49 6.15 3.33 25.59
CA GLN A 49 6.65 4.57 25.01
C GLN A 49 5.73 5.08 23.88
N ILE A 50 5.33 4.20 22.96
CA ILE A 50 4.40 4.54 21.88
C ILE A 50 3.07 5.05 22.44
N GLU A 51 2.48 4.39 23.43
CA GLU A 51 1.22 4.83 24.02
C GLU A 51 1.34 6.19 24.72
N THR A 52 2.46 6.46 25.38
CA THR A 52 2.73 7.78 25.98
C THR A 52 2.78 8.87 24.91
N LEU A 53 3.53 8.64 23.83
CA LEU A 53 3.64 9.59 22.72
C LEU A 53 2.30 9.80 21.99
N LYS A 54 1.51 8.73 21.82
CA LYS A 54 0.17 8.81 21.22
C LYS A 54 -0.76 9.70 22.03
N VAL A 55 -0.70 9.65 23.38
CA VAL A 55 -1.49 10.54 24.24
C VAL A 55 -1.14 12.01 23.98
N GLU A 56 0.14 12.34 23.86
CA GLU A 56 0.57 13.71 23.57
C GLU A 56 0.14 14.17 22.16
N VAL A 57 0.27 13.32 21.14
CA VAL A 57 -0.21 13.65 19.78
C VAL A 57 -1.73 13.84 19.73
N ARG A 58 -2.51 13.04 20.50
CA ARG A 58 -3.96 13.26 20.62
C ARG A 58 -4.30 14.62 21.21
N LYS A 59 -3.55 15.07 22.22
CA LYS A 59 -3.74 16.41 22.80
C LYS A 59 -3.48 17.50 21.76
N MET A 60 -2.46 17.33 20.93
CA MET A 60 -2.16 18.25 19.82
C MET A 60 -3.34 18.31 18.83
N LEU A 61 -3.86 17.16 18.39
CA LEU A 61 -5.00 17.09 17.45
C LEU A 61 -6.28 17.76 18.00
N LEU A 62 -6.56 17.54 19.29
CA LEU A 62 -7.79 18.01 19.95
C LEU A 62 -7.66 19.44 20.52
N SER A 63 -6.52 20.10 20.31
CA SER A 63 -6.27 21.48 20.71
C SER A 63 -7.17 22.44 19.91
N LYS A 64 -8.29 22.87 20.51
CA LYS A 64 -9.25 23.81 19.89
C LYS A 64 -8.75 25.25 19.79
N THR A 65 -7.58 25.55 20.34
CA THR A 65 -6.99 26.88 20.33
C THR A 65 -6.15 27.17 19.10
N GLU A 66 -5.89 26.16 18.27
CA GLU A 66 -5.06 26.28 17.07
C GLU A 66 -5.90 26.64 15.84
N ASN A 67 -5.31 27.41 14.92
CA ASN A 67 -5.88 27.70 13.61
C ASN A 67 -6.12 26.38 12.84
N GLU A 68 -7.22 26.28 12.10
CA GLU A 68 -7.57 25.10 11.31
C GLU A 68 -6.44 24.63 10.37
N MET A 69 -5.70 25.56 9.75
CA MET A 69 -4.57 25.19 8.89
C MET A 69 -3.40 24.54 9.64
N LEU A 70 -3.17 24.90 10.91
CA LEU A 70 -2.17 24.20 11.73
C LEU A 70 -2.60 22.75 11.98
N ARG A 71 -3.89 22.53 12.23
CA ARG A 71 -4.46 21.20 12.43
C ARG A 71 -4.42 20.37 11.14
N VAL A 72 -4.71 20.98 9.98
CA VAL A 72 -4.54 20.35 8.66
C VAL A 72 -3.09 19.93 8.44
N ASN A 73 -2.11 20.80 8.71
CA ASN A 73 -0.69 20.49 8.54
C ASN A 73 -0.21 19.40 9.51
N LEU A 74 -0.74 19.37 10.73
CA LEU A 74 -0.48 18.30 11.69
C LEU A 74 -1.02 16.96 11.17
N ILE A 75 -2.26 16.93 10.65
CA ILE A 75 -2.86 15.73 10.06
C ILE A 75 -2.09 15.26 8.82
N ASP A 76 -1.70 16.18 7.93
CA ASP A 76 -0.87 15.84 6.77
C ASP A 76 0.45 15.19 7.22
N SER A 77 1.09 15.76 8.25
CA SER A 77 2.32 15.20 8.82
C SER A 77 2.09 13.81 9.42
N ILE A 78 1.02 13.60 10.20
CA ILE A 78 0.67 12.30 10.78
C ILE A 78 0.46 11.25 9.68
N CYS A 79 -0.30 11.60 8.63
CA CYS A 79 -0.56 10.71 7.50
C CYS A 79 0.73 10.36 6.74
N ARG A 80 1.55 11.36 6.41
CA ARG A 80 2.80 11.17 5.66
C ARG A 80 3.88 10.46 6.47
N LEU A 81 3.84 10.53 7.80
CA LEU A 81 4.72 9.76 8.70
C LEU A 81 4.23 8.31 8.90
N GLY A 82 3.10 7.92 8.32
CA GLY A 82 2.54 6.57 8.44
C GLY A 82 1.96 6.28 9.83
N LEU A 83 1.48 7.31 10.52
CA LEU A 83 0.95 7.22 11.88
C LEU A 83 -0.58 7.32 11.94
N SER A 84 -1.26 7.59 10.82
CA SER A 84 -2.70 7.83 10.78
C SER A 84 -3.54 6.68 11.35
N TYR A 85 -3.07 5.43 11.23
CA TYR A 85 -3.76 4.26 11.76
C TYR A 85 -3.91 4.24 13.30
N HIS A 86 -3.15 5.07 14.03
CA HIS A 86 -3.31 5.23 15.48
C HIS A 86 -4.37 6.25 15.89
N PHE A 87 -4.77 7.11 14.95
CA PHE A 87 -5.56 8.32 15.22
C PHE A 87 -6.74 8.46 14.26
N THR A 88 -7.25 7.36 13.70
CA THR A 88 -8.30 7.39 12.67
C THR A 88 -9.52 8.19 13.14
N HIS A 89 -10.04 7.88 14.33
CA HIS A 89 -11.20 8.59 14.89
C HIS A 89 -10.92 10.07 15.14
N GLU A 90 -9.76 10.38 15.74
CA GLU A 90 -9.39 11.77 16.01
C GLU A 90 -9.22 12.57 14.71
N ILE A 91 -8.58 12.00 13.68
CA ILE A 91 -8.43 12.63 12.36
C ILE A 91 -9.80 12.89 11.73
N ASP A 92 -10.69 11.89 11.73
CA ASP A 92 -12.02 12.01 11.14
C ASP A 92 -12.82 13.13 11.82
N ASP A 93 -12.84 13.17 13.16
CA ASP A 93 -13.54 14.20 13.93
C ASP A 93 -12.99 15.61 13.66
N VAL A 94 -11.67 15.74 13.57
CA VAL A 94 -11.02 17.03 13.29
C VAL A 94 -11.32 17.49 11.86
N LEU A 95 -11.21 16.60 10.86
CA LEU A 95 -11.46 16.96 9.47
C LEU A 95 -12.94 17.23 9.20
N GLN A 96 -13.85 16.54 9.88
CA GLN A 96 -15.28 16.85 9.83
C GLN A 96 -15.54 18.29 10.29
N HIS A 97 -14.92 18.70 11.41
CA HIS A 97 -15.03 20.08 11.88
C HIS A 97 -14.44 21.09 10.89
N ILE A 98 -13.26 20.80 10.35
CA ILE A 98 -12.60 21.67 9.35
C ILE A 98 -13.49 21.79 8.11
N HIS A 99 -14.04 20.68 7.61
CA HIS A 99 -14.93 20.66 6.45
C HIS A 99 -16.16 21.55 6.70
N GLU A 100 -16.84 21.38 7.84
CA GLU A 100 -18.01 22.21 8.19
C GLU A 100 -17.68 23.70 8.33
N SER A 101 -16.46 24.04 8.76
CA SER A 101 -16.04 25.43 9.00
C SER A 101 -15.47 26.12 7.76
N CYS A 102 -14.83 25.37 6.86
CA CYS A 102 -14.08 25.92 5.73
C CYS A 102 -14.69 25.59 4.36
N VAL A 103 -15.75 24.78 4.28
CA VAL A 103 -16.37 24.35 3.03
C VAL A 103 -17.85 24.71 3.00
N GLU A 104 -18.27 25.47 2.00
CA GLU A 104 -19.67 25.80 1.75
C GLU A 104 -20.06 25.37 0.33
N ASN A 105 -21.16 24.64 0.18
CA ASN A 105 -21.60 24.09 -1.12
C ASN A 105 -20.49 23.30 -1.85
N GLU A 106 -19.74 22.49 -1.09
CA GLU A 106 -18.55 21.76 -1.53
C GLU A 106 -17.34 22.65 -1.90
N GLU A 107 -17.42 23.97 -1.86
CA GLU A 107 -16.29 24.85 -2.19
C GLU A 107 -15.54 25.31 -0.93
N ILE A 108 -14.20 25.22 -0.93
CA ILE A 108 -13.39 25.77 0.16
C ILE A 108 -13.48 27.30 0.10
N ILE A 109 -14.08 27.89 1.13
CA ILE A 109 -14.25 29.35 1.27
C ILE A 109 -13.04 30.03 1.93
N LEU A 110 -12.10 29.25 2.48
CA LEU A 110 -10.89 29.78 3.09
C LEU A 110 -10.04 30.55 2.06
N GLU A 111 -9.65 31.77 2.42
CA GLU A 111 -8.67 32.57 1.67
C GLU A 111 -7.28 32.36 2.26
N ASP A 112 -6.43 31.66 1.52
CA ASP A 112 -5.05 31.38 1.87
C ASP A 112 -4.21 31.21 0.60
N ASN A 113 -2.90 31.04 0.75
CA ASN A 113 -1.96 30.81 -0.34
C ASN A 113 -2.18 29.45 -1.03
N LEU A 114 -1.56 29.26 -2.19
CA LEU A 114 -1.70 28.06 -3.01
C LEU A 114 -1.33 26.79 -2.25
N CYS A 115 -0.24 26.81 -1.47
CA CYS A 115 0.21 25.66 -0.70
C CYS A 115 -0.86 25.23 0.31
N SER A 116 -1.34 26.15 1.14
CA SER A 116 -2.37 25.91 2.16
C SER A 116 -3.64 25.31 1.55
N ILE A 117 -4.16 25.93 0.49
CA ILE A 117 -5.40 25.48 -0.18
C ILE A 117 -5.21 24.11 -0.83
N ALA A 118 -4.09 23.86 -1.49
CA ALA A 118 -3.80 22.58 -2.12
C ALA A 118 -3.65 21.45 -1.09
N VAL A 119 -3.00 21.72 0.06
CA VAL A 119 -2.89 20.75 1.16
C VAL A 119 -4.27 20.45 1.76
N LEU A 120 -5.06 21.48 2.10
CA LEU A 120 -6.41 21.30 2.64
C LEU A 120 -7.30 20.48 1.70
N PHE A 121 -7.33 20.85 0.41
CA PHE A 121 -8.06 20.13 -0.63
C PHE A 121 -7.64 18.66 -0.70
N ARG A 122 -6.33 18.40 -0.74
CA ARG A 122 -5.78 17.04 -0.83
C ARG A 122 -6.14 16.21 0.40
N VAL A 123 -5.93 16.74 1.60
CA VAL A 123 -6.18 16.03 2.86
C VAL A 123 -7.67 15.69 3.00
N LEU A 124 -8.57 16.64 2.72
CA LEU A 124 -10.01 16.40 2.76
C LEU A 124 -10.42 15.29 1.78
N ARG A 125 -10.01 15.38 0.51
CA ARG A 125 -10.33 14.35 -0.49
C ARG A 125 -9.72 12.99 -0.16
N GLN A 126 -8.51 12.95 0.39
CA GLN A 126 -7.85 11.71 0.80
C GLN A 126 -8.64 10.97 1.88
N GLN A 127 -9.38 11.68 2.73
CA GLN A 127 -10.27 11.10 3.74
C GLN A 127 -11.73 10.97 3.26
N GLY A 128 -12.00 11.17 1.97
CA GLY A 128 -13.32 10.95 1.37
C GLY A 128 -14.29 12.12 1.49
N PHE A 129 -13.85 13.29 1.98
CA PHE A 129 -14.69 14.48 2.00
C PHE A 129 -14.89 15.05 0.59
N ARG A 130 -16.13 15.48 0.31
CA ARG A 130 -16.46 16.15 -0.95
C ARG A 130 -16.02 17.60 -0.92
N VAL A 131 -15.14 17.94 -1.85
CA VAL A 131 -14.64 19.30 -2.05
C VAL A 131 -14.50 19.53 -3.56
N SER A 132 -15.04 20.64 -4.06
CA SER A 132 -14.98 21.08 -5.44
C SER A 132 -13.58 21.55 -5.80
N SER A 133 -13.10 21.15 -6.98
CA SER A 133 -11.85 21.65 -7.56
C SER A 133 -11.92 23.11 -8.01
N ASN A 134 -13.11 23.71 -8.05
CA ASN A 134 -13.30 25.11 -8.41
C ASN A 134 -12.58 26.09 -7.45
N VAL A 135 -12.23 25.63 -6.24
CA VAL A 135 -11.38 26.40 -5.32
C VAL A 135 -10.09 26.90 -6.00
N PHE A 136 -9.58 26.19 -7.00
CA PHE A 136 -8.36 26.58 -7.70
C PHE A 136 -8.57 27.68 -8.75
N THR A 137 -9.81 28.07 -9.05
CA THR A 137 -10.13 29.14 -10.02
C THR A 137 -9.54 30.48 -9.60
N LYS A 138 -9.43 30.74 -8.29
CA LYS A 138 -8.81 31.97 -7.75
C LYS A 138 -7.32 32.09 -8.05
N PHE A 139 -6.66 31.01 -8.47
CA PHE A 139 -5.26 31.01 -8.89
C PHE A 139 -5.09 31.13 -10.42
N LYS A 140 -6.20 31.25 -11.17
CA LYS A 140 -6.19 31.49 -12.62
C LYS A 140 -6.16 32.99 -12.93
N ASP A 141 -5.63 33.33 -14.10
CA ASP A 141 -5.65 34.67 -14.68
C ASP A 141 -6.96 34.95 -15.44
N GLU A 142 -7.10 36.17 -15.96
CA GLU A 142 -8.28 36.61 -16.73
C GLU A 142 -8.49 35.81 -18.02
N GLN A 143 -7.46 35.10 -18.50
CA GLN A 143 -7.53 34.23 -19.67
C GLN A 143 -7.92 32.79 -19.29
N GLY A 144 -8.15 32.50 -18.00
CA GLY A 144 -8.53 31.19 -17.51
C GLY A 144 -7.36 30.20 -17.32
N ASN A 145 -6.11 30.67 -17.41
CA ASN A 145 -4.91 29.85 -17.22
C ASN A 145 -4.37 30.03 -15.80
N PHE A 146 -3.67 29.03 -15.24
CA PHE A 146 -2.97 29.21 -13.98
C PHE A 146 -1.95 30.35 -14.07
N SER A 147 -2.00 31.27 -13.12
CA SER A 147 -1.22 32.50 -13.17
C SER A 147 0.28 32.21 -13.17
N LYS A 148 1.03 32.80 -14.12
CA LYS A 148 2.49 32.71 -14.16
C LYS A 148 3.19 33.27 -12.91
N LYS A 149 2.48 34.06 -12.09
CA LYS A 149 2.98 34.53 -10.79
C LYS A 149 3.25 33.38 -9.81
N LEU A 150 2.60 32.22 -9.99
CA LEU A 150 2.76 31.05 -9.13
C LEU A 150 4.09 30.32 -9.37
N VAL A 151 4.78 30.56 -10.49
CA VAL A 151 6.00 29.83 -10.88
C VAL A 151 7.15 30.06 -9.89
N THR A 152 7.13 31.17 -9.16
CA THR A 152 8.12 31.44 -8.10
C THR A 152 7.82 30.73 -6.78
N ASP A 153 6.58 30.27 -6.57
CA ASP A 153 6.16 29.54 -5.38
C ASP A 153 6.32 28.02 -5.62
N VAL A 154 7.55 27.54 -5.43
CA VAL A 154 7.89 26.12 -5.66
C VAL A 154 7.12 25.19 -4.71
N GLU A 155 6.90 25.63 -3.47
CA GLU A 155 6.17 24.84 -2.48
C GLU A 155 4.67 24.76 -2.84
N GLY A 156 4.05 25.88 -3.20
CA GLY A 156 2.68 25.90 -3.71
C GLY A 156 2.51 25.06 -4.98
N MET A 157 3.46 25.10 -5.92
CA MET A 157 3.43 24.26 -7.12
C MET A 157 3.55 22.76 -6.79
N LEU A 158 4.42 22.38 -5.84
CA LEU A 158 4.52 20.99 -5.38
C LEU A 158 3.19 20.53 -4.76
N SER A 159 2.62 21.34 -3.88
CA SER A 159 1.34 21.03 -3.23
C SER A 159 0.20 20.95 -4.24
N LEU A 160 0.15 21.85 -5.24
CA LEU A 160 -0.82 21.83 -6.33
C LEU A 160 -0.69 20.57 -7.19
N TYR A 161 0.54 20.17 -7.52
CA TYR A 161 0.80 18.94 -8.27
C TYR A 161 0.31 17.72 -7.47
N GLU A 162 0.64 17.61 -6.19
CA GLU A 162 0.17 16.51 -5.33
C GLU A 162 -1.37 16.49 -5.20
N ALA A 163 -1.99 17.66 -5.07
CA ALA A 163 -3.44 17.81 -5.01
C ALA A 163 -4.14 17.43 -6.32
N SER A 164 -3.53 17.70 -7.48
CA SER A 164 -4.11 17.38 -8.78
C SER A 164 -4.28 15.87 -9.02
N HIS A 165 -3.51 15.03 -8.32
CA HIS A 165 -3.69 13.57 -8.37
C HIS A 165 -4.92 13.08 -7.60
N MET A 166 -5.63 13.96 -6.89
CA MET A 166 -6.93 13.67 -6.26
C MET A 166 -8.12 13.94 -7.19
N MET A 167 -7.87 14.17 -8.48
CA MET A 167 -8.89 14.43 -9.49
C MET A 167 -9.86 13.26 -9.68
N ILE A 168 -11.10 13.61 -9.98
CA ILE A 168 -12.13 12.69 -10.47
C ILE A 168 -12.54 13.07 -11.90
N HIS A 169 -13.38 12.25 -12.54
CA HIS A 169 -13.82 12.49 -13.91
C HIS A 169 -14.53 13.85 -14.07
N GLY A 170 -14.13 14.61 -15.11
CA GLY A 170 -14.74 15.89 -15.47
C GLY A 170 -14.14 17.11 -14.77
N GLU A 171 -12.97 16.98 -14.13
CA GLU A 171 -12.30 18.07 -13.44
C GLU A 171 -11.12 18.65 -14.24
N ASP A 172 -11.45 19.28 -15.37
CA ASP A 172 -10.47 19.88 -16.30
C ASP A 172 -9.51 20.85 -15.59
N ILE A 173 -9.97 21.55 -14.55
CA ILE A 173 -9.12 22.46 -13.75
C ILE A 173 -7.95 21.74 -13.07
N LEU A 174 -8.11 20.48 -12.66
CA LEU A 174 -7.03 19.71 -12.06
C LEU A 174 -6.11 19.10 -13.13
N GLU A 175 -6.62 18.82 -14.33
CA GLU A 175 -5.80 18.44 -15.49
C GLU A 175 -4.88 19.60 -15.88
N ASP A 176 -5.44 20.80 -16.01
CA ASP A 176 -4.69 22.04 -16.21
C ASP A 176 -3.65 22.27 -15.10
N ALA A 177 -4.06 22.07 -13.85
CA ALA A 177 -3.18 22.25 -12.68
C ALA A 177 -2.00 21.29 -12.72
N GLN A 178 -2.25 20.02 -13.07
CA GLN A 178 -1.22 19.00 -13.17
C GLN A 178 -0.20 19.36 -14.24
N VAL A 179 -0.66 19.70 -15.44
CA VAL A 179 0.21 20.07 -16.57
C VAL A 179 1.00 21.34 -16.25
N PHE A 180 0.33 22.35 -15.70
CA PHE A 180 0.96 23.62 -15.32
C PHE A 180 2.05 23.40 -14.25
N ALA A 181 1.73 22.72 -13.15
CA ALA A 181 2.68 22.49 -12.07
C ALA A 181 3.85 21.62 -12.54
N ALA A 182 3.59 20.52 -13.26
CA ALA A 182 4.63 19.63 -13.77
C ALA A 182 5.63 20.38 -14.67
N THR A 183 5.12 21.10 -15.68
CA THR A 183 5.94 21.83 -16.65
C THR A 183 6.87 22.85 -15.97
N ASN A 184 6.32 23.62 -15.03
CA ASN A 184 7.09 24.69 -14.37
C ASN A 184 8.07 24.12 -13.32
N LEU A 185 7.68 23.06 -12.61
CA LEU A 185 8.57 22.35 -11.68
C LEU A 185 9.77 21.73 -12.42
N GLU A 186 9.55 21.10 -13.58
CA GLU A 186 10.64 20.58 -14.42
C GLU A 186 11.58 21.69 -14.90
N ALA A 187 11.02 22.82 -15.35
CA ALA A 187 11.80 23.94 -15.85
C ALA A 187 12.69 24.60 -14.77
N ILE A 188 12.18 24.71 -13.53
CA ILE A 188 12.93 25.36 -12.44
C ILE A 188 13.86 24.40 -11.69
N ALA A 189 13.68 23.08 -11.81
CA ALA A 189 14.41 22.06 -11.02
C ALA A 189 15.94 22.22 -11.05
N THR A 190 16.51 22.67 -12.18
CA THR A 190 17.96 22.87 -12.35
C THR A 190 18.51 24.08 -11.60
N GLN A 191 17.64 25.00 -11.18
CA GLN A 191 17.97 26.24 -10.47
C GLN A 191 17.79 26.12 -8.95
N LEU A 192 17.17 25.03 -8.49
CA LEU A 192 16.91 24.78 -7.08
C LEU A 192 18.14 24.22 -6.37
N ASN A 193 18.18 24.36 -5.05
CA ASN A 193 19.17 23.65 -4.24
C ASN A 193 19.01 22.12 -4.41
N PRO A 194 20.07 21.32 -4.22
CA PRO A 194 20.04 19.88 -4.51
C PRO A 194 18.95 19.09 -3.76
N SER A 195 18.62 19.50 -2.53
CA SER A 195 17.58 18.84 -1.72
C SER A 195 16.20 19.05 -2.35
N LEU A 196 15.85 20.31 -2.64
CA LEU A 196 14.56 20.66 -3.22
C LEU A 196 14.43 20.16 -4.66
N ALA A 197 15.50 20.21 -5.47
CA ALA A 197 15.53 19.61 -6.81
C ALA A 197 15.26 18.10 -6.76
N SER A 198 15.81 17.41 -5.76
CA SER A 198 15.56 15.98 -5.56
C SER A 198 14.12 15.71 -5.16
N GLN A 199 13.52 16.56 -4.32
CA GLN A 199 12.10 16.48 -3.96
C GLN A 199 11.19 16.70 -5.19
N VAL A 200 11.48 17.70 -6.01
CA VAL A 200 10.75 17.96 -7.26
C VAL A 200 10.81 16.74 -8.18
N LYS A 201 12.02 16.23 -8.46
CA LYS A 201 12.21 15.03 -9.29
C LYS A 201 11.47 13.82 -8.73
N TYR A 202 11.44 13.67 -7.41
CA TYR A 202 10.73 12.58 -6.75
C TYR A 202 9.22 12.69 -6.95
N THR A 203 8.63 13.83 -6.60
CA THR A 203 7.19 14.07 -6.71
C THR A 203 6.71 13.94 -8.15
N LEU A 204 7.44 14.47 -9.13
CA LEU A 204 7.09 14.33 -10.56
C LEU A 204 7.16 12.89 -11.06
N LYS A 205 8.03 12.06 -10.47
CA LYS A 205 8.11 10.64 -10.80
C LYS A 205 6.93 9.87 -10.20
N GLN A 206 6.59 10.14 -8.95
CA GLN A 206 5.52 9.45 -8.24
C GLN A 206 4.88 10.37 -7.18
N ALA A 207 3.63 10.77 -7.44
CA ALA A 207 2.85 11.52 -6.47
C ALA A 207 2.50 10.68 -5.23
N ILE A 208 2.37 11.35 -4.08
CA ILE A 208 2.10 10.75 -2.77
C ILE A 208 0.85 9.86 -2.82
N HIS A 209 -0.23 10.33 -3.46
CA HIS A 209 -1.50 9.59 -3.55
C HIS A 209 -1.35 8.24 -4.27
N LYS A 210 -0.39 8.11 -5.18
CA LYS A 210 -0.15 6.90 -5.98
C LYS A 210 1.01 6.07 -5.43
N ASN A 211 1.51 6.37 -4.24
CA ASN A 211 2.71 5.75 -3.68
C ASN A 211 2.37 4.80 -2.54
N LEU A 212 3.34 3.97 -2.14
CA LEU A 212 3.17 3.02 -1.05
C LEU A 212 3.35 3.73 0.30
N PRO A 213 2.35 3.73 1.21
CA PRO A 213 2.40 4.51 2.45
C PRO A 213 3.66 4.28 3.28
N ARG A 214 4.15 3.03 3.35
CA ARG A 214 5.36 2.68 4.12
C ARG A 214 6.66 3.18 3.49
N LEU A 215 6.75 3.22 2.16
CA LEU A 215 7.92 3.79 1.49
C LEU A 215 7.93 5.31 1.65
N GLU A 216 6.76 5.94 1.52
CA GLU A 216 6.63 7.38 1.76
C GLU A 216 6.93 7.75 3.21
N ALA A 217 6.42 7.00 4.19
CA ALA A 217 6.75 7.22 5.59
C ALA A 217 8.25 7.15 5.85
N ARG A 218 8.94 6.14 5.30
CA ARG A 218 10.40 6.00 5.47
C ARG A 218 11.17 7.20 4.94
N ARG A 219 10.78 7.71 3.78
CA ARG A 219 11.39 8.88 3.14
C ARG A 219 11.04 10.16 3.89
N TYR A 220 9.77 10.32 4.26
CA TYR A 220 9.26 11.53 4.87
C TYR A 220 9.75 11.74 6.30
N ILE A 221 10.04 10.69 7.08
CA ILE A 221 10.68 10.83 8.41
C ILE A 221 11.95 11.68 8.32
N SER A 222 12.81 11.44 7.33
CA SER A 222 14.05 12.19 7.15
C SER A 222 13.82 13.62 6.64
N ILE A 223 12.73 13.86 5.91
CA ILE A 223 12.34 15.21 5.46
C ILE A 223 11.77 16.00 6.64
N TYR A 224 10.87 15.39 7.42
CA TYR A 224 10.20 15.99 8.56
C TYR A 224 11.19 16.46 9.62
N GLU A 225 12.25 15.69 9.86
CA GLU A 225 13.36 16.06 10.77
C GLU A 225 14.11 17.33 10.35
N GLN A 226 14.07 17.70 9.06
CA GLN A 226 14.69 18.92 8.54
C GLN A 226 13.72 20.11 8.50
N ILE A 227 12.43 19.90 8.77
CA ILE A 227 11.44 20.99 8.77
C ILE A 227 11.67 21.87 10.01
N PRO A 228 11.80 23.20 9.86
CA PRO A 228 11.90 24.11 11.00
C PRO A 228 10.69 23.98 11.93
N PHE A 229 10.93 23.97 13.25
CA PHE A 229 9.88 23.91 14.28
C PHE A 229 8.98 22.66 14.21
N HIS A 230 9.46 21.56 13.62
CA HIS A 230 8.72 20.30 13.63
C HIS A 230 8.47 19.78 15.06
N SER A 231 7.44 18.95 15.22
CA SER A 231 7.13 18.35 16.51
C SER A 231 8.08 17.19 16.81
N GLU A 232 8.94 17.36 17.82
CA GLU A 232 9.83 16.31 18.31
C GLU A 232 9.06 15.10 18.84
N VAL A 233 7.88 15.32 19.44
CA VAL A 233 6.98 14.25 19.88
C VAL A 233 6.53 13.41 18.70
N LEU A 234 6.12 14.06 17.61
CA LEU A 234 5.63 13.38 16.41
C LEU A 234 6.77 12.65 15.68
N LEU A 235 7.95 13.28 15.56
CA LEU A 235 9.13 12.66 14.96
C LEU A 235 9.58 11.41 15.76
N THR A 236 9.60 11.52 17.08
CA THR A 236 9.95 10.40 17.98
C THR A 236 8.95 9.26 17.81
N LEU A 237 7.65 9.56 17.81
CA LEU A 237 6.61 8.56 17.58
C LEU A 237 6.79 7.88 16.23
N ALA A 238 7.02 8.64 15.16
CA ALA A 238 7.22 8.10 13.82
C ALA A 238 8.41 7.14 13.75
N LYS A 239 9.56 7.50 14.34
CA LYS A 239 10.76 6.65 14.36
C LYS A 239 10.53 5.36 15.16
N VAL A 240 9.97 5.47 16.37
CA VAL A 240 9.75 4.31 17.25
C VAL A 240 8.70 3.37 16.65
N ASP A 241 7.58 3.91 16.15
CA ASP A 241 6.52 3.12 15.52
C ASP A 241 7.01 2.44 14.23
N PHE A 242 7.75 3.16 13.39
CA PHE A 242 8.29 2.61 12.15
C PHE A 242 9.19 1.40 12.42
N ASN A 243 10.09 1.50 13.41
CA ASN A 243 11.03 0.44 13.78
C ASN A 243 10.32 -0.75 14.47
N MET A 244 9.31 -0.47 15.29
CA MET A 244 8.46 -1.50 15.89
C MET A 244 7.77 -2.33 14.79
N LEU A 245 7.13 -1.66 13.83
CA LEU A 245 6.49 -2.35 12.70
C LEU A 245 7.50 -3.07 11.83
N GLN A 246 8.66 -2.48 11.54
CA GLN A 246 9.71 -3.15 10.78
C GLN A 246 10.17 -4.44 11.45
N THR A 247 10.30 -4.45 12.78
CA THR A 247 10.66 -5.65 13.55
C THR A 247 9.56 -6.72 13.43
N LEU A 248 8.29 -6.32 13.53
CA LEU A 248 7.15 -7.22 13.30
C LEU A 248 7.20 -7.83 11.89
N HIS A 249 7.37 -7.00 10.86
CA HIS A 249 7.39 -7.45 9.47
C HIS A 249 8.60 -8.34 9.17
N GLN A 250 9.77 -8.06 9.74
CA GLN A 250 10.95 -8.93 9.61
C GLN A 250 10.70 -10.33 10.20
N LYS A 251 10.08 -10.42 11.38
CA LYS A 251 9.69 -11.71 11.98
C LYS A 251 8.68 -12.45 11.11
N GLU A 252 7.70 -11.74 10.56
CA GLU A 252 6.72 -12.30 9.61
C GLU A 252 7.43 -12.87 8.36
N PHE A 253 8.32 -12.08 7.75
CA PHE A 253 9.06 -12.46 6.55
C PHE A 253 9.94 -13.69 6.82
N GLY A 254 10.68 -13.70 7.94
CA GLY A 254 11.51 -14.85 8.32
C GLY A 254 10.69 -16.14 8.48
N ASN A 255 9.52 -16.05 9.13
CA ASN A 255 8.62 -17.20 9.28
C ASN A 255 8.01 -17.65 7.94
N ILE A 256 7.69 -16.73 7.04
CA ILE A 256 7.18 -17.06 5.70
C ILE A 256 8.29 -17.70 4.85
N CYS A 257 9.51 -17.17 4.89
CA CYS A 257 10.66 -17.76 4.20
C CYS A 257 10.96 -19.17 4.72
N LYS A 258 10.89 -19.39 6.05
CA LYS A 258 11.03 -20.72 6.63
C LYS A 258 9.97 -21.69 6.12
N TRP A 259 8.71 -21.24 6.03
CA TRP A 259 7.63 -22.04 5.43
C TRP A 259 7.89 -22.36 3.96
N TRP A 260 8.34 -21.39 3.18
CA TRP A 260 8.64 -21.53 1.75
C TRP A 260 9.77 -22.52 1.49
N ILE A 261 10.85 -22.46 2.27
CA ILE A 261 11.94 -23.45 2.23
C ILE A 261 11.43 -24.85 2.58
N GLY A 262 10.52 -24.96 3.54
CA GLY A 262 9.89 -26.23 3.89
C GLY A 262 9.08 -26.88 2.76
N LEU A 263 8.67 -26.11 1.74
CA LEU A 263 8.03 -26.63 0.53
C LEU A 263 9.03 -27.09 -0.54
N ASP A 264 10.33 -26.79 -0.36
CA ASP A 264 11.41 -27.11 -1.31
C ASP A 264 11.06 -26.71 -2.76
N VAL A 265 10.55 -25.48 -2.93
CA VAL A 265 10.02 -24.98 -4.21
C VAL A 265 11.04 -25.06 -5.35
N PRO A 266 12.33 -24.68 -5.18
CA PRO A 266 13.31 -24.79 -6.26
C PRO A 266 13.49 -26.22 -6.78
N LYS A 267 13.26 -27.23 -5.94
CA LYS A 267 13.34 -28.65 -6.32
C LYS A 267 12.00 -29.18 -6.86
N ASN A 268 10.90 -28.89 -6.17
CA ASN A 268 9.58 -29.45 -6.49
C ASN A 268 8.89 -28.71 -7.65
N PHE A 269 9.23 -27.44 -7.87
CA PHE A 269 8.68 -26.55 -8.87
C PHE A 269 9.81 -25.73 -9.51
N SER A 270 10.84 -26.39 -10.04
CA SER A 270 12.04 -25.75 -10.58
C SER A 270 11.79 -24.79 -11.76
N PHE A 271 10.59 -24.85 -12.35
CA PHE A 271 10.13 -23.96 -13.42
C PHE A 271 9.50 -22.66 -12.91
N ALA A 272 9.10 -22.61 -11.64
CA ALA A 272 8.40 -21.47 -11.05
C ALA A 272 9.39 -20.42 -10.51
N ARG A 273 8.97 -19.17 -10.53
CA ARG A 273 9.76 -18.04 -10.02
C ARG A 273 9.88 -18.13 -8.50
N ASP A 274 11.11 -18.00 -7.98
CA ASP A 274 11.35 -17.91 -6.52
C ASP A 274 11.41 -16.44 -6.09
N ARG A 275 10.26 -15.92 -5.62
CA ARG A 275 10.05 -14.49 -5.30
C ARG A 275 9.31 -14.28 -3.98
N ILE A 276 9.56 -15.15 -2.99
CA ILE A 276 8.80 -15.13 -1.74
C ILE A 276 8.96 -13.80 -0.98
N VAL A 277 10.15 -13.19 -1.00
CA VAL A 277 10.42 -11.92 -0.32
C VAL A 277 9.70 -10.76 -1.01
N GLU A 278 9.72 -10.72 -2.34
CA GLU A 278 8.96 -9.75 -3.14
C GLU A 278 7.45 -9.92 -2.89
N GLY A 279 6.98 -11.16 -2.79
CA GLY A 279 5.60 -11.47 -2.41
C GLY A 279 5.25 -10.97 -0.99
N CYS A 280 6.16 -11.12 -0.03
CA CYS A 280 5.98 -10.53 1.30
C CYS A 280 5.88 -8.99 1.23
N PHE A 281 6.75 -8.34 0.44
CA PHE A 281 6.75 -6.90 0.24
C PHE A 281 5.47 -6.39 -0.44
N TRP A 282 4.98 -7.11 -1.46
CA TRP A 282 3.71 -6.81 -2.12
C TRP A 282 2.53 -6.80 -1.14
N ILE A 283 2.44 -7.81 -0.28
CA ILE A 283 1.35 -7.89 0.70
C ILE A 283 1.50 -6.84 1.80
N LEU A 284 2.73 -6.51 2.20
CA LEU A 284 3.01 -5.40 3.10
C LEU A 284 2.52 -4.05 2.54
N ALA A 285 2.58 -3.87 1.22
CA ALA A 285 2.11 -2.67 0.54
C ALA A 285 0.58 -2.52 0.58
N VAL A 286 -0.18 -3.61 0.76
CA VAL A 286 -1.64 -3.59 0.86
C VAL A 286 -2.10 -3.16 2.26
N TYR A 287 -1.53 -3.74 3.31
CA TYR A 287 -1.81 -3.36 4.71
C TYR A 287 -0.60 -3.63 5.61
N TYR A 288 -0.08 -2.57 6.23
CA TYR A 288 1.14 -2.62 7.04
C TYR A 288 0.89 -2.63 8.55
N GLU A 289 -0.34 -2.32 8.94
CA GLU A 289 -0.75 -2.13 10.32
C GLU A 289 -0.68 -3.44 11.11
N PRO A 290 -0.38 -3.41 12.42
CA PRO A 290 -0.06 -4.61 13.17
C PRO A 290 -1.25 -5.58 13.30
N GLN A 291 -2.49 -5.07 13.35
CA GLN A 291 -3.71 -5.87 13.41
C GLN A 291 -3.90 -6.80 12.21
N PHE A 292 -3.28 -6.50 11.07
CA PHE A 292 -3.38 -7.31 9.85
C PHE A 292 -2.26 -8.35 9.73
N SER A 293 -1.49 -8.63 10.79
CA SER A 293 -0.41 -9.63 10.79
C SER A 293 -0.85 -10.99 10.24
N GLN A 294 -2.01 -11.49 10.70
CA GLN A 294 -2.50 -12.79 10.25
C GLN A 294 -2.96 -12.75 8.80
N ALA A 295 -3.62 -11.67 8.38
CA ALA A 295 -4.02 -11.46 7.01
C ALA A 295 -2.80 -11.43 6.09
N ARG A 296 -1.71 -10.73 6.46
CA ARG A 296 -0.47 -10.68 5.67
C ARG A 296 0.11 -12.07 5.49
N LYS A 297 0.25 -12.83 6.57
CA LYS A 297 0.79 -14.20 6.51
C LYS A 297 -0.04 -15.10 5.58
N MET A 298 -1.36 -15.06 5.70
CA MET A 298 -2.24 -15.86 4.85
C MET A 298 -2.17 -15.44 3.39
N MET A 299 -2.26 -14.14 3.14
CA MET A 299 -2.27 -13.57 1.79
C MET A 299 -0.94 -13.80 1.08
N THR A 300 0.20 -13.66 1.76
CA THR A 300 1.50 -13.94 1.14
C THR A 300 1.62 -15.41 0.73
N LYS A 301 1.18 -16.34 1.58
CA LYS A 301 1.19 -17.77 1.23
C LYS A 301 0.28 -18.07 0.05
N LEU A 302 -0.92 -17.48 0.05
CA LEU A 302 -1.86 -17.62 -1.07
C LEU A 302 -1.28 -17.06 -2.36
N SER A 303 -0.73 -15.85 -2.35
CA SER A 303 -0.08 -15.21 -3.50
C SER A 303 1.11 -16.02 -4.00
N ALA A 304 1.92 -16.60 -3.10
CA ALA A 304 3.04 -17.46 -3.49
C ALA A 304 2.58 -18.75 -4.18
N MET A 305 1.51 -19.39 -3.67
CA MET A 305 0.91 -20.56 -4.33
C MET A 305 0.28 -20.19 -5.68
N LEU A 306 -0.41 -19.04 -5.77
CA LEU A 306 -0.95 -18.53 -7.03
C LEU A 306 0.15 -18.25 -8.05
N SER A 307 1.31 -17.74 -7.63
CA SER A 307 2.46 -17.54 -8.52
C SER A 307 3.00 -18.85 -9.09
N ILE A 308 3.03 -19.94 -8.31
CA ILE A 308 3.42 -21.26 -8.83
C ILE A 308 2.39 -21.74 -9.85
N ILE A 309 1.10 -21.54 -9.58
CA ILE A 309 0.03 -21.91 -10.52
C ILE A 309 0.15 -21.10 -11.81
N ASP A 310 0.34 -19.78 -11.72
CA ASP A 310 0.59 -18.88 -12.85
C ASP A 310 1.72 -19.40 -13.74
N ASP A 311 2.90 -19.68 -13.15
CA ASP A 311 4.04 -20.25 -13.88
C ASP A 311 3.77 -21.66 -14.42
N THR A 312 2.89 -22.43 -13.78
CA THR A 312 2.46 -23.73 -14.31
C THR A 312 1.69 -23.56 -15.61
N TYR A 313 0.80 -22.57 -15.71
CA TYR A 313 0.03 -22.32 -16.93
C TYR A 313 0.87 -21.68 -18.03
N ASP A 314 1.73 -20.71 -17.68
CA ASP A 314 2.42 -19.87 -18.66
C ASP A 314 3.76 -20.47 -19.12
N ALA A 315 4.43 -21.23 -18.25
CA ALA A 315 5.84 -21.59 -18.40
C ALA A 315 6.17 -23.05 -18.07
N TYR A 316 5.18 -23.96 -18.07
CA TYR A 316 5.46 -25.37 -17.82
C TYR A 316 4.48 -26.38 -18.40
N GLY A 317 3.18 -26.22 -18.11
CA GLY A 317 2.14 -27.19 -18.41
C GLY A 317 1.78 -27.23 -19.88
N THR A 318 1.46 -28.42 -20.39
CA THR A 318 0.84 -28.54 -21.72
C THR A 318 -0.65 -28.31 -21.65
N ILE A 319 -1.28 -27.99 -22.79
CA ILE A 319 -2.74 -27.78 -22.85
C ILE A 319 -3.52 -28.95 -22.23
N ASP A 320 -3.12 -30.19 -22.56
CA ASP A 320 -3.79 -31.39 -22.03
C ASP A 320 -3.62 -31.53 -20.50
N GLU A 321 -2.43 -31.24 -19.97
CA GLU A 321 -2.16 -31.24 -18.52
C GLU A 321 -2.95 -30.15 -17.81
N LEU A 322 -2.98 -28.94 -18.38
CA LEU A 322 -3.66 -27.78 -17.81
C LEU A 322 -5.18 -27.92 -17.85
N GLU A 323 -5.75 -28.57 -18.88
CA GLU A 323 -7.18 -28.89 -18.92
C GLU A 323 -7.56 -29.85 -17.78
N LEU A 324 -6.74 -30.89 -17.55
CA LEU A 324 -6.96 -31.82 -16.44
C LEU A 324 -6.80 -31.14 -15.08
N PHE A 325 -5.77 -30.30 -14.92
CA PHE A 325 -5.54 -29.53 -13.70
C PHE A 325 -6.71 -28.58 -13.40
N SER A 326 -7.17 -27.82 -14.40
CA SER A 326 -8.32 -26.91 -14.28
C SER A 326 -9.58 -27.66 -13.82
N LYS A 327 -9.89 -28.79 -14.46
CA LYS A 327 -11.04 -29.64 -14.09
C LYS A 327 -10.91 -30.19 -12.67
N ALA A 328 -9.70 -30.53 -12.21
CA ALA A 328 -9.47 -31.01 -10.85
C ALA A 328 -9.77 -29.92 -9.81
N ILE A 329 -9.33 -28.69 -10.06
CA ILE A 329 -9.62 -27.54 -9.19
C ILE A 329 -11.12 -27.23 -9.16
N GLU A 330 -11.79 -27.20 -10.32
CA GLU A 330 -13.24 -26.99 -10.39
C GLU A 330 -14.03 -28.04 -9.60
N ARG A 331 -13.65 -29.32 -9.71
CA ARG A 331 -14.27 -30.40 -8.95
C ARG A 331 -14.07 -30.19 -7.45
N PHE A 332 -12.86 -29.88 -7.01
CA PHE A 332 -12.57 -29.62 -5.60
C PHE A 332 -13.41 -28.47 -5.03
N ILE A 333 -13.50 -27.35 -5.76
CA ILE A 333 -14.30 -26.19 -5.36
C ILE A 333 -15.78 -26.59 -5.23
N ASN A 334 -16.32 -27.27 -6.24
CA ASN A 334 -17.71 -27.70 -6.24
C ASN A 334 -18.00 -28.64 -5.06
N THR A 335 -17.18 -29.67 -4.83
CA THR A 335 -17.36 -30.61 -3.71
C THR A 335 -17.34 -29.89 -2.36
N ASN A 336 -16.43 -28.94 -2.13
CA ASN A 336 -16.37 -28.21 -0.86
C ASN A 336 -17.55 -27.24 -0.65
N ILE A 337 -18.06 -26.60 -1.71
CA ILE A 337 -19.27 -25.79 -1.64
C ILE A 337 -20.48 -26.65 -1.25
N TYR A 338 -20.62 -27.85 -1.83
CA TYR A 338 -21.67 -28.80 -1.45
C TYR A 338 -21.53 -29.26 0.01
N PHE A 339 -20.31 -29.50 0.50
CA PHE A 339 -20.05 -29.85 1.90
C PHE A 339 -20.39 -28.70 2.87
N HIS A 340 -20.09 -27.45 2.54
CA HIS A 340 -20.45 -26.31 3.39
C HIS A 340 -21.96 -26.02 3.39
N ARG A 341 -22.65 -26.17 2.26
CA ARG A 341 -24.12 -26.04 2.21
C ARG A 341 -24.83 -27.14 3.01
N SER A 342 -24.35 -28.38 2.92
CA SER A 342 -24.94 -29.52 3.65
C SER A 342 -24.63 -29.47 5.15
N SER A 343 -23.43 -29.04 5.57
CA SER A 343 -23.12 -28.84 6.99
C SER A 343 -23.87 -27.66 7.62
N HIS A 344 -24.16 -26.59 6.87
CA HIS A 344 -25.07 -25.52 7.32
C HIS A 344 -26.52 -26.02 7.47
N PHE A 345 -26.97 -26.88 6.55
CA PHE A 345 -28.30 -27.53 6.62
C PHE A 345 -28.42 -28.49 7.82
N ILE A 346 -27.36 -29.22 8.15
CA ILE A 346 -27.30 -30.11 9.34
C ILE A 346 -27.27 -29.29 10.64
N SER A 347 -26.57 -28.15 10.67
CA SER A 347 -26.54 -27.23 11.81
C SER A 347 -27.91 -26.59 12.09
N LEU A 348 -28.62 -26.16 11.04
CA LEU A 348 -29.98 -25.62 11.14
C LEU A 348 -30.99 -26.69 11.61
N ASN A 349 -30.88 -27.92 11.12
CA ASN A 349 -31.73 -29.03 11.58
C ASN A 349 -31.44 -29.43 13.04
N LYS A 350 -30.19 -29.38 13.51
CA LYS A 350 -29.88 -29.61 14.93
C LYS A 350 -30.45 -28.53 15.85
N LYS A 351 -30.52 -27.27 15.42
CA LYS A 351 -31.17 -26.18 16.18
C LYS A 351 -32.71 -26.33 16.21
N ASN A 352 -33.32 -26.79 15.13
CA ASN A 352 -34.78 -27.04 15.12
C ASN A 352 -35.20 -28.25 15.97
N ILE A 353 -34.40 -29.31 16.01
CA ILE A 353 -34.67 -30.48 16.88
C ILE A 353 -34.56 -30.11 18.38
N PHE A 354 -33.74 -29.11 18.74
CA PHE A 354 -33.63 -28.63 20.12
C PHE A 354 -34.76 -27.67 20.54
N LEU A 355 -35.47 -27.07 19.57
CA LEU A 355 -36.62 -26.19 19.81
C LEU A 355 -37.97 -26.94 19.78
N GLU A 356 -38.01 -28.16 19.23
CA GLU A 356 -39.20 -29.04 19.29
C GLU A 356 -39.19 -29.99 20.50
N SER A 357 -38.20 -29.90 21.39
CA SER A 357 -38.06 -30.72 22.61
C SER A 357 -38.07 -29.91 23.93
N LEU A 358 -38.47 -28.64 23.85
CA LEU A 358 -38.89 -27.77 24.97
C LEU A 358 -40.35 -27.38 24.75
#